data_AF-A0A959LJZ2-F1
#
_entry.id   AF-A0A959LJZ2-F1
#
_cell.length_a   1.000
_cell.length_b   1.000
_cell.length_c   1.000
_cell.angle_alpha   90.00
_cell.angle_beta   90.00
_cell.angle_gamma   90.00
#
_symmetry.space_group_name_H-M   'P 1'
#
loop_
_entity.id
_entity.type
_entity.pdbx_description
1 polymer ?
#
loop_
_entity_poly.entity_id
_entity_poly.type
_entity_poly.pdbx_seq_one_letter_code
_entity_poly.pdbx_strand_id
1 'polypeptide(L)' 'MPETQKNNPLHGITLLMMLEQLVERYGWEQLGQRINIRCFRYDPSIKSSLTFLRKTP' A
#
# COMPACT_ATOMS: atom_id res chain seq x y z
N MET A 1 -10.93 21.43 -9.19
CA MET A 1 -11.84 20.45 -8.55
C MET A 1 -11.56 19.12 -9.23
N PRO A 2 -11.28 18.01 -8.51
CA PRO A 2 -11.01 16.74 -9.17
C PRO A 2 -12.26 16.30 -9.93
N GLU A 3 -12.09 16.02 -11.22
CA GLU A 3 -13.17 15.60 -12.10
C GLU A 3 -13.69 14.24 -11.62
N THR A 4 -14.96 14.16 -11.25
CA THR A 4 -15.60 12.92 -10.83
C THR A 4 -15.68 11.97 -12.01
N GLN A 5 -14.71 11.07 -12.11
CA GLN A 5 -14.71 10.00 -13.12
C GLN A 5 -15.86 9.03 -12.85
N LYS A 6 -17.00 9.24 -13.52
CA LYS A 6 -18.12 8.28 -13.55
C LYS A 6 -17.60 6.91 -14.01
N ASN A 7 -17.89 5.87 -13.25
CA ASN A 7 -17.51 4.48 -13.50
C ASN A 7 -16.00 4.19 -13.51
N ASN A 8 -15.20 4.91 -12.71
CA ASN A 8 -13.80 4.51 -12.54
C ASN A 8 -13.73 3.16 -11.80
N PRO A 9 -13.17 2.08 -12.41
CA PRO A 9 -13.04 0.77 -11.77
C PRO A 9 -12.13 0.78 -10.53
N LEU A 10 -11.34 1.84 -10.36
CA LEU A 10 -10.47 2.06 -9.20
C LEU A 10 -11.18 2.84 -8.07
N HIS A 11 -12.43 3.27 -8.28
CA HIS A 11 -13.20 3.97 -7.27
C HIS A 11 -13.54 3.04 -6.10
N GLY A 12 -13.14 3.42 -4.89
CA GLY A 12 -13.35 2.61 -3.67
C GLY A 12 -12.21 1.63 -3.35
N ILE A 13 -11.12 1.63 -4.12
CA ILE A 13 -9.93 0.87 -3.76
C ILE A 13 -9.32 1.49 -2.49
N THR A 14 -9.21 0.68 -1.44
CA THR A 14 -8.60 1.09 -0.18
C THR A 14 -7.09 0.89 -0.20
N LEU A 15 -6.39 1.66 0.65
CA LEU A 15 -4.95 1.47 0.86
C LEU A 15 -4.61 0.04 1.32
N LEU A 16 -5.51 -0.61 2.07
CA LEU A 16 -5.40 -2.01 2.45
C LEU A 16 -5.35 -2.90 1.21
N MET A 17 -6.35 -2.79 0.32
CA MET A 17 -6.43 -3.60 -0.89
C MET A 17 -5.24 -3.38 -1.83
N MET A 18 -4.74 -2.15 -1.94
CA MET A 18 -3.52 -1.89 -2.72
C MET A 18 -2.31 -2.56 -2.10
N LEU A 19 -2.12 -2.40 -0.79
CA LEU A 19 -0.98 -3.00 -0.10
C LEU A 19 -1.00 -4.52 -0.18
N GLU A 20 -2.15 -5.16 0.04
CA GLU A 20 -2.30 -6.61 -0.06
C GLU A 20 -1.95 -7.12 -1.46
N GLN A 21 -2.46 -6.47 -2.52
CA GLN A 21 -2.12 -6.83 -3.90
C GLN A 21 -0.63 -6.63 -4.21
N LEU A 22 0.00 -5.58 -3.67
CA LEU A 22 1.43 -5.34 -3.85
C LEU A 22 2.26 -6.43 -3.15
N VAL A 23 1.86 -6.83 -1.94
CA VAL A 23 2.53 -7.88 -1.18
C VAL A 23 2.33 -9.24 -1.85
N GLU A 24 1.14 -9.54 -2.35
CA GLU A 24 0.86 -10.78 -3.08
C GLU A 24 1.68 -10.87 -4.38
N ARG A 25 1.79 -9.76 -5.12
CA ARG A 25 2.51 -9.73 -6.40
C ARG A 25 4.03 -9.73 -6.25
N TYR A 26 4.58 -9.00 -5.27
CA TYR A 26 6.02 -8.76 -5.17
C TYR A 26 6.67 -9.39 -3.94
N GLY A 27 5.90 -9.64 -2.89
CA GLY A 27 6.43 -10.02 -1.58
C GLY A 27 7.11 -8.86 -0.85
N TRP A 28 7.30 -9.03 0.45
CA TRP A 28 7.88 -8.01 1.31
C TRP A 28 9.33 -7.67 0.98
N GLU A 29 10.12 -8.65 0.56
CA GLU A 29 11.54 -8.45 0.25
C GLU A 29 11.73 -7.48 -0.92
N GLN A 30 11.02 -7.71 -2.03
CA GLN A 30 11.06 -6.82 -3.20
C GLN A 30 10.50 -5.43 -2.88
N LEU A 31 9.42 -5.37 -2.09
CA LEU A 31 8.85 -4.10 -1.65
C LEU A 31 9.83 -3.32 -0.76
N GLY A 32 10.55 -3.98 0.14
CA GLY A 32 11.58 -3.34 0.99
C GLY A 32 12.83 -2.91 0.22
N GLN A 33 13.13 -3.55 -0.91
CA GLN A 33 14.21 -3.13 -1.81
C GLN A 33 13.80 -1.91 -2.65
N ARG A 34 12.56 -1.90 -3.17
CA ARG A 34 12.03 -0.81 -4.01
C ARG A 34 11.64 0.43 -3.19
N ILE A 35 11.13 0.20 -1.99
CA ILE A 35 10.59 1.23 -1.11
C ILE A 35 11.34 1.11 0.22
N ASN A 36 12.17 2.10 0.51
CA ASN A 36 13.00 2.11 1.72
C ASN A 36 12.18 2.46 2.98
N ILE A 37 11.13 1.67 3.26
CA ILE A 37 10.31 1.75 4.46
C ILE A 37 10.77 0.65 5.42
N ARG A 38 11.11 1.06 6.65
CA ARG A 38 11.58 0.14 7.69
C ARG A 38 10.58 -0.98 7.97
N CYS A 39 9.28 -0.68 7.98
CA CYS A 39 8.20 -1.66 8.18
C CYS A 39 8.13 -2.74 7.09
N PHE A 40 8.70 -2.53 5.90
CA PHE A 40 8.71 -3.56 4.85
C PHE A 40 9.94 -4.48 4.95
N ARG A 41 10.99 -4.03 5.64
CA ARG A 41 12.27 -4.76 5.79
C ARG A 41 12.40 -5.46 7.14
N TYR A 42 11.75 -4.95 8.17
CA TYR A 42 11.86 -5.44 9.54
C TYR A 42 10.46 -5.68 10.11
N ASP A 43 10.14 -6.94 10.40
CA ASP A 43 8.83 -7.42 10.86
C ASP A 43 7.67 -6.98 9.94
N PRO A 44 7.69 -7.41 8.65
CA PRO A 44 6.70 -6.99 7.68
C PRO A 44 5.29 -7.50 8.03
N SER A 45 4.37 -6.57 8.21
CA SER A 45 2.96 -6.86 8.47
C SER A 45 2.05 -5.79 7.85
N ILE A 46 0.90 -6.23 7.34
CA ILE A 46 -0.12 -5.35 6.75
C ILE A 46 -0.56 -4.27 7.75
N LYS A 47 -0.81 -4.63 9.02
CA LYS A 47 -1.28 -3.66 10.04
C LYS A 47 -0.25 -2.57 10.36
N SER A 48 1.01 -2.96 10.56
CA SER A 48 2.12 -2.04 10.86
C SER A 48 2.37 -1.09 9.69
N SER A 49 2.42 -1.66 8.49
CA SER A 49 2.55 -0.94 7.22
C SER A 49 1.44 0.08 7.00
N LEU A 50 0.17 -0.31 7.18
CA LEU A 50 -0.95 0.62 7.02
C LEU A 50 -0.96 1.71 8.08
N THR A 51 -0.58 1.40 9.31
CA THR A 51 -0.47 2.41 10.38
C THR A 51 0.61 3.44 10.03
N PHE A 52 1.74 2.99 9.48
CA PHE A 52 2.80 3.88 8.99
C PHE A 52 2.31 4.73 7.80
N LEU A 53 1.80 4.10 6.75
CA LEU A 53 1.35 4.77 5.53
C LEU A 53 0.19 5.75 5.77
N ARG A 54 -0.65 5.54 6.79
CA ARG A 54 -1.72 6.48 7.17
C ARG A 54 -1.22 7.66 8.00
N LYS A 55 -0.09 7.51 8.70
CA LYS A 55 0.49 8.55 9.56
C LYS A 55 1.42 9.49 8.80
N THR A 56 1.92 9.08 7.65
CA THR A 56 2.78 9.88 6.77
C THR A 56 1.95 10.35 5.57
N PRO A 57 1.31 11.53 5.64
CA PRO A 57 0.54 12.11 4.53
C PRO A 57 1.43 12.53 3.36
#